data_AF-A0A975XDY4-F1
#
_entry.id   AF-A0A975XDY4-F1
#
_cell.length_a   1.000
_cell.length_b   1.000
_cell.length_c   1.000
_cell.angle_alpha   90.00
_cell.angle_beta   90.00
_cell.angle_gamma   90.00
#
_symmetry.space_group_name_H-M   'P 1'
#
loop_
_entity.id
_entity.type
_entity.pdbx_description
1 polymer ?
#
loop_
_entity_poly.entity_id
_entity_poly.type
_entity_poly.pdbx_seq_one_letter_code
_entity_poly.pdbx_strand_id
1 'polypeptide(L)'
;MESMQVLAEVMRGLLGDGDDLAWWQAGIRAAIVFACTWALLRLAGRRAFAQKTSFDLCIVLLLGAVLSRAVVGATSFPAAFAAALVLVLLHRAVGWLSSRSPGFDRATAGNALDLMRAGELDRERLRGAMLTEEDLKANLRATLQTDSFDDLGRVVLERDGKVTFVRAARADQPAPRTATGTVARGNGVPVRASGAQR
;
A
#
# COMPACT_ATOMS: atom_id res chain seq x y z
N MET A 1 14.43 -32.57 -9.52
CA MET A 1 15.15 -32.46 -8.23
C MET A 1 16.60 -32.03 -8.44
N GLU A 2 17.31 -32.64 -9.40
CA GLU A 2 18.67 -32.26 -9.78
C GLU A 2 18.82 -30.81 -10.27
N SER A 3 17.84 -30.27 -11.01
CA SER A 3 17.90 -28.89 -11.53
C SER A 3 17.94 -27.82 -10.44
N MET A 4 17.31 -28.08 -9.29
CA MET A 4 17.35 -27.17 -8.13
C MET A 4 18.67 -27.30 -7.35
N GLN A 5 19.28 -28.49 -7.36
CA GLN A 5 20.58 -28.73 -6.72
C GLN A 5 21.71 -28.10 -7.55
N VAL A 6 21.69 -28.27 -8.87
CA VAL A 6 22.64 -27.62 -9.79
C VAL A 6 22.57 -26.09 -9.68
N LEU A 7 21.36 -25.53 -9.60
CA LEU A 7 21.21 -24.09 -9.38
C LEU A 7 21.75 -23.66 -8.01
N ALA A 8 21.54 -24.46 -6.95
CA ALA A 8 22.10 -24.19 -5.63
C ALA A 8 23.64 -24.34 -5.58
N GLU A 9 24.21 -25.27 -6.33
CA GLU A 9 25.65 -25.52 -6.48
C GLU A 9 26.33 -24.34 -7.21
N VAL A 10 25.75 -23.93 -8.35
CA VAL A 10 26.20 -22.77 -9.13
C VAL A 10 26.09 -21.49 -8.31
N MET A 11 25.03 -21.36 -7.51
CA MET A 11 24.87 -20.25 -6.57
C MET A 11 25.94 -20.29 -5.48
N ARG A 12 26.26 -21.45 -4.86
CA ARG A 12 27.34 -21.54 -3.86
C ARG A 12 28.71 -21.20 -4.45
N GLY A 13 28.98 -21.64 -5.67
CA GLY A 13 30.23 -21.36 -6.37
C GLY A 13 30.41 -19.88 -6.78
N LEU A 14 29.31 -19.18 -7.10
CA LEU A 14 29.34 -17.75 -7.44
C LEU A 14 29.22 -16.81 -6.22
N LEU A 15 28.58 -17.23 -5.12
CA LEU A 15 28.23 -16.33 -4.02
C LEU A 15 29.27 -16.25 -2.89
N GLY A 16 30.14 -17.26 -2.74
CA GLY A 16 31.05 -17.36 -1.59
C GLY A 16 30.31 -17.53 -0.25
N ASP A 17 30.97 -18.17 0.72
CA ASP A 17 30.49 -18.28 2.10
C ASP A 17 31.48 -17.58 3.05
N GLY A 18 30.98 -16.82 4.02
CA GLY A 18 31.77 -16.26 5.13
C GLY A 18 32.06 -14.75 5.07
N ASP A 19 32.95 -14.32 5.96
CA ASP A 19 33.31 -12.92 6.26
C ASP A 19 34.26 -12.27 5.22
N ASP A 20 34.84 -13.06 4.31
CA ASP A 20 35.76 -12.61 3.26
C ASP A 20 35.04 -12.37 1.93
N LEU A 21 33.98 -11.55 1.97
CA LEU A 21 33.19 -11.24 0.78
C LEU A 21 33.88 -10.15 -0.06
N ALA A 22 34.44 -10.54 -1.21
CA ALA A 22 34.98 -9.56 -2.14
C ALA A 22 33.86 -8.61 -2.63
N TRP A 23 34.16 -7.32 -2.81
CA TRP A 23 33.16 -6.30 -3.18
C TRP A 23 32.35 -6.66 -4.44
N TRP A 24 32.96 -7.40 -5.38
CA TRP A 24 32.31 -7.86 -6.61
C TRP A 24 31.36 -9.04 -6.37
N GLN A 25 31.68 -9.95 -5.44
CA GLN A 25 30.79 -11.05 -5.02
C GLN A 25 29.54 -10.50 -4.32
N ALA A 26 29.73 -9.49 -3.47
CA ALA A 26 28.64 -8.75 -2.86
C ALA A 26 27.73 -8.09 -3.92
N GLY A 27 28.34 -7.50 -4.97
CA GLY A 27 27.60 -6.92 -6.10
C GLY A 27 26.75 -7.95 -6.85
N ILE A 28 27.31 -9.12 -7.18
CA ILE A 28 26.57 -10.21 -7.85
C ILE A 28 25.44 -10.74 -6.97
N ARG A 29 25.68 -10.94 -5.67
CA ARG A 29 24.66 -11.30 -4.67
C ARG A 29 23.50 -10.32 -4.67
N ALA A 30 23.82 -9.02 -4.58
CA ALA A 30 22.82 -7.97 -4.56
C ALA A 30 21.96 -7.99 -5.83
N ALA A 31 22.57 -8.18 -7.01
CA ALA A 31 21.83 -8.27 -8.28
C ALA A 31 20.88 -9.48 -8.33
N ILE A 32 21.33 -10.65 -7.85
CA ILE A 32 20.49 -11.86 -7.82
C ILE A 32 19.34 -11.70 -6.83
N VAL A 33 19.63 -11.24 -5.60
CA VAL A 33 18.60 -10.99 -4.59
C VAL A 33 17.62 -9.94 -5.10
N PHE A 34 18.07 -8.89 -5.79
CA PHE A 34 17.18 -7.89 -6.40
C PHE A 34 16.22 -8.52 -7.41
N ALA A 35 16.72 -9.32 -8.36
CA ALA A 35 15.89 -9.98 -9.36
C ALA A 35 14.84 -10.91 -8.71
N CYS A 36 15.25 -11.71 -7.72
CA CYS A 36 14.36 -12.58 -6.96
C CYS A 36 13.32 -11.80 -6.15
N THR A 37 13.75 -10.71 -5.50
CA THR A 37 12.87 -9.82 -4.74
C THR A 37 11.84 -9.18 -5.66
N TRP A 38 12.25 -8.70 -6.83
CA TRP A 38 11.35 -8.12 -7.81
C TRP A 38 10.28 -9.13 -8.26
N ALA A 39 10.65 -10.39 -8.50
CA ALA A 39 9.70 -11.46 -8.80
C ALA A 39 8.73 -11.73 -7.63
N LEU A 40 9.24 -11.78 -6.40
CA LEU A 40 8.42 -11.92 -5.18
C LEU A 40 7.43 -10.76 -5.01
N LEU A 41 7.88 -9.53 -5.25
CA LEU A 41 7.03 -8.33 -5.19
C LEU A 41 5.94 -8.35 -6.27
N ARG A 42 6.23 -8.89 -7.46
CA ARG A 42 5.23 -9.12 -8.50
C ARG A 42 4.14 -10.08 -8.02
N LEU A 43 4.52 -11.13 -7.26
CA LEU A 43 3.60 -12.10 -6.68
C LEU A 43 2.77 -11.52 -5.51
N ALA A 44 3.38 -10.66 -4.68
CA ALA A 44 2.70 -9.92 -3.62
C ALA A 44 1.60 -9.00 -4.16
N GLY A 45 1.79 -8.47 -5.37
CA GLY A 45 0.80 -7.66 -6.08
C GLY A 45 0.69 -6.23 -5.54
N ARG A 46 -0.32 -5.49 -6.02
CA ARG A 46 -0.45 -4.03 -5.77
C ARG A 46 -0.82 -3.69 -4.32
N ARG A 47 -1.36 -4.64 -3.55
CA ARG A 47 -1.83 -4.39 -2.17
C ARG A 47 -0.68 -4.08 -1.21
N ALA A 48 0.43 -4.80 -1.32
CA ALA A 48 1.61 -4.58 -0.46
C ALA A 48 2.17 -3.14 -0.59
N PHE A 49 2.18 -2.61 -1.81
CA PHE A 49 2.69 -1.26 -2.10
C PHE A 49 1.69 -0.14 -1.86
N ALA A 50 0.39 -0.45 -1.84
CA ALA A 50 -0.61 0.57 -1.56
C ALA A 50 -0.59 1.03 -0.09
N GLN A 51 0.13 0.31 0.79
CA GLN A 51 0.32 0.62 2.22
C GLN A 51 -0.98 1.07 2.87
N LYS A 52 -2.09 0.40 2.56
CA LYS A 52 -3.42 0.82 3.02
C LYS A 52 -3.67 0.46 4.49
N THR A 53 -2.74 -0.27 5.08
CA THR A 53 -2.84 -0.84 6.41
C THR A 53 -1.46 -0.91 7.05
N SER A 54 -1.40 -0.83 8.38
CA SER A 54 -0.14 -1.03 9.13
C SER A 54 0.47 -2.43 8.90
N PHE A 55 -0.37 -3.43 8.59
CA PHE A 55 0.07 -4.79 8.26
C PHE A 55 0.90 -4.83 6.97
N ASP A 56 0.49 -4.08 5.93
CA ASP A 56 1.25 -4.01 4.67
C ASP A 56 2.66 -3.46 4.92
N LEU A 57 2.78 -2.42 5.76
CA LEU A 57 4.07 -1.86 6.16
C LEU A 57 4.93 -2.88 6.91
N CYS A 58 4.35 -3.59 7.88
CA CYS A 58 5.05 -4.62 8.65
C CYS A 58 5.66 -5.69 7.73
N ILE A 59 4.89 -6.18 6.75
CA ILE A 59 5.38 -7.19 5.80
C ILE A 59 6.52 -6.64 4.92
N VAL A 60 6.42 -5.41 4.42
CA VAL A 60 7.49 -4.80 3.62
C VAL A 60 8.78 -4.69 4.43
N LEU A 61 8.69 -4.29 5.70
CA LEU A 61 9.84 -4.22 6.60
C LEU A 61 10.45 -5.59 6.88
N LEU A 62 9.62 -6.60 7.20
CA LEU A 62 10.08 -7.96 7.43
C LEU A 62 10.73 -8.58 6.18
N LEU A 63 10.13 -8.36 5.01
CA LEU A 63 10.66 -8.83 3.74
C LEU A 63 12.04 -8.21 3.46
N GLY A 64 12.17 -6.89 3.64
CA GLY A 64 13.46 -6.20 3.53
C GLY A 64 14.52 -6.73 4.49
N ALA A 65 14.16 -6.96 5.76
CA ALA A 65 15.06 -7.50 6.78
C ALA A 65 15.53 -8.93 6.45
N VAL A 66 14.65 -9.79 5.95
CA VAL A 66 14.99 -11.16 5.53
C VAL A 66 15.92 -11.14 4.31
N LEU A 67 15.61 -10.34 3.30
CA LEU A 67 16.38 -10.27 2.06
C LEU A 67 17.75 -9.60 2.25
N SER A 68 17.84 -8.60 3.14
CA SER A 68 19.11 -7.96 3.50
C SER A 68 20.15 -8.99 3.98
N ARG A 69 19.71 -9.95 4.82
CA ARG A 69 20.56 -11.05 5.30
C ARG A 69 21.07 -11.97 4.17
N ALA A 70 20.32 -12.09 3.07
CA ALA A 70 20.77 -12.85 1.89
C ALA A 70 21.86 -12.09 1.11
N VAL A 71 21.74 -10.77 1.02
CA VAL A 71 22.70 -9.89 0.32
C VAL A 71 24.06 -9.91 1.03
N VAL A 72 24.07 -9.70 2.35
CA VAL A 72 25.30 -9.67 3.15
C VAL A 72 25.85 -11.06 3.50
N GLY A 73 25.16 -12.12 3.10
CA GLY A 73 25.59 -13.49 3.35
C GLY A 73 25.45 -14.00 4.79
N ALA A 74 24.81 -13.24 5.67
CA ALA A 74 24.50 -13.67 7.04
C ALA A 74 23.49 -14.84 7.11
N THR A 75 22.80 -15.14 6.01
CA THR A 75 21.91 -16.30 5.90
C THR A 75 22.03 -16.89 4.50
N SER A 76 21.96 -18.22 4.40
CA SER A 76 22.04 -18.90 3.10
C SER A 76 20.91 -18.44 2.18
N PHE A 77 21.24 -18.22 0.90
CA PHE A 77 20.30 -17.68 -0.07
C PHE A 77 18.99 -18.51 -0.18
N PRO A 78 19.02 -19.86 -0.24
CA PRO A 78 17.78 -20.65 -0.31
C PRO A 78 16.91 -20.50 0.93
N ALA A 79 17.51 -20.41 2.12
CA ALA A 79 16.76 -20.23 3.36
C ALA A 79 16.11 -18.84 3.44
N ALA A 80 16.86 -17.79 3.11
CA ALA A 80 16.34 -16.43 3.07
C ALA A 80 15.25 -16.26 2.00
N PHE A 81 15.43 -16.85 0.81
CA PHE A 81 14.44 -16.83 -0.26
C PHE A 81 13.17 -17.60 0.12
N ALA A 82 13.28 -18.78 0.74
CA ALA A 82 12.14 -19.54 1.22
C ALA A 82 11.34 -18.76 2.27
N ALA A 83 12.02 -18.13 3.23
CA ALA A 83 11.38 -17.27 4.23
C ALA A 83 10.67 -16.06 3.60
N ALA A 84 11.32 -15.39 2.63
CA ALA A 84 10.74 -14.29 1.88
C ALA A 84 9.50 -14.72 1.08
N LEU A 85 9.55 -15.89 0.44
CA LEU A 85 8.42 -16.47 -0.28
C LEU A 85 7.25 -16.76 0.65
N VAL A 86 7.49 -17.36 1.81
CA VAL A 86 6.45 -17.63 2.82
C VAL A 86 5.81 -16.32 3.30
N LEU A 87 6.61 -15.27 3.56
CA LEU A 87 6.08 -13.95 3.93
C LEU A 87 5.15 -13.38 2.86
N VAL A 88 5.53 -13.47 1.58
CA VAL A 88 4.70 -13.02 0.45
C VAL A 88 3.41 -13.83 0.33
N LEU A 89 3.49 -15.15 0.48
CA LEU A 89 2.31 -16.02 0.44
C LEU A 89 1.36 -15.73 1.60
N LEU A 90 1.91 -15.50 2.81
CA LEU A 90 1.13 -15.14 3.98
C LEU A 90 0.46 -13.78 3.80
N HIS A 91 1.17 -12.78 3.29
CA HIS A 91 0.61 -11.47 2.96
C HIS A 91 -0.56 -11.60 1.98
N ARG A 92 -0.39 -12.42 0.94
CA ARG A 92 -1.43 -12.68 -0.05
C ARG A 92 -2.62 -13.42 0.56
N ALA A 93 -2.39 -14.38 1.45
CA ALA A 93 -3.43 -15.10 2.16
C ALA A 93 -4.23 -14.18 3.09
N VAL A 94 -3.55 -13.33 3.85
CA VAL A 94 -4.18 -12.30 4.69
C VAL A 94 -5.00 -11.35 3.83
N GLY A 95 -4.43 -10.82 2.74
CA GLY A 95 -5.15 -9.93 1.83
C GLY A 95 -6.39 -10.57 1.21
N TRP A 96 -6.32 -11.85 0.85
CA TRP A 96 -7.46 -12.62 0.37
C TRP A 96 -8.51 -12.83 1.47
N LEU A 97 -8.11 -13.20 2.68
CA LEU A 97 -9.03 -13.42 3.79
C LEU A 97 -9.72 -12.12 4.23
N SER A 98 -8.99 -11.01 4.30
CA SER A 98 -9.53 -9.68 4.58
C SER A 98 -10.53 -9.23 3.51
N SER A 99 -10.31 -9.61 2.24
CA SER A 99 -11.28 -9.30 1.19
C SER A 99 -12.61 -10.07 1.30
N ARG A 100 -12.60 -11.20 2.03
CA ARG A 100 -13.75 -12.09 2.16
C ARG A 100 -14.48 -11.95 3.49
N SER A 101 -13.79 -11.48 4.53
CA SER A 101 -14.33 -11.30 5.87
C SER A 101 -14.10 -9.88 6.39
N PRO A 102 -15.16 -9.05 6.49
CA PRO A 102 -15.08 -7.73 7.09
C PRO A 102 -14.57 -7.75 8.54
N GLY A 103 -14.87 -8.81 9.30
CA GLY A 103 -14.37 -8.96 10.67
C GLY A 103 -12.85 -9.11 10.72
N PHE A 104 -12.30 -9.93 9.82
CA PHE A 104 -10.85 -10.14 9.72
C PHE A 104 -10.13 -8.91 9.17
N ASP A 105 -10.73 -8.20 8.22
CA ASP A 105 -10.21 -6.92 7.71
C ASP A 105 -10.07 -5.88 8.83
N ARG A 106 -11.07 -5.78 9.71
CA ARG A 106 -11.03 -4.90 10.89
C ARG A 106 -10.00 -5.33 11.93
N ALA A 107 -9.84 -6.63 12.16
CA ALA A 107 -8.86 -7.15 13.12
C ALA A 107 -7.42 -6.90 12.67
N THR A 108 -7.12 -7.14 11.39
CA THR A 108 -5.76 -7.03 10.85
C THR A 108 -5.32 -5.61 10.57
N ALA A 109 -6.26 -4.73 10.26
CA ALA A 109 -5.94 -3.43 9.68
C ALA A 109 -6.81 -2.30 10.21
N GLY A 110 -7.49 -2.52 11.34
CA GLY A 110 -8.25 -1.52 12.06
C GLY A 110 -9.46 -0.98 11.31
N ASN A 111 -10.07 0.06 11.89
CA ASN A 111 -11.14 0.82 11.30
C ASN A 111 -10.67 2.25 11.04
N ALA A 112 -11.18 2.86 9.98
CA ALA A 112 -11.11 4.31 9.85
C ALA A 112 -11.92 4.94 10.99
N LEU A 113 -11.38 5.97 11.63
CA LEU A 113 -11.99 6.66 12.76
C LEU A 113 -12.36 8.08 12.34
N ASP A 114 -13.66 8.40 12.39
CA ASP A 114 -14.12 9.76 12.15
C ASP A 114 -13.78 10.63 13.37
N LEU A 115 -12.93 11.63 13.17
CA LEU A 115 -12.44 12.54 14.22
C LEU A 115 -13.29 13.81 14.32
N MET A 116 -14.30 13.98 13.46
CA MET A 116 -15.18 15.14 13.46
C MET A 116 -16.64 14.71 13.60
N ARG A 117 -17.41 15.41 14.42
CA ARG A 117 -18.84 15.15 14.62
C ARG A 117 -19.59 16.47 14.56
N ALA A 118 -20.54 16.58 13.63
CA ALA A 118 -21.39 17.75 13.46
C ALA A 118 -20.63 19.10 13.30
N GLY A 119 -19.47 19.08 12.63
CA GLY A 119 -18.67 20.29 12.40
C GLY A 119 -17.65 20.59 13.50
N GLU A 120 -17.60 19.81 14.58
CA GLU A 120 -16.64 19.99 15.67
C GLU A 120 -15.71 18.78 15.81
N LEU A 121 -14.47 19.02 16.27
CA LEU A 121 -13.52 17.95 16.54
C LEU A 121 -13.93 17.14 17.77
N ASP A 122 -14.00 15.82 17.62
CA ASP A 122 -14.31 14.90 18.70
C ASP A 122 -13.05 14.67 19.56
N ARG A 123 -12.96 15.40 20.68
CA ARG A 123 -11.82 15.37 21.60
C ARG A 123 -11.60 14.00 22.25
N GLU A 124 -12.66 13.22 22.46
CA GLU A 124 -12.53 11.88 23.04
C GLU A 124 -11.87 10.93 22.05
N ARG A 125 -12.30 10.97 20.78
CA ARG A 125 -11.71 10.18 19.70
C ARG A 125 -10.27 10.58 19.40
N LEU A 126 -9.96 11.87 19.45
CA LEU A 126 -8.59 12.38 19.33
C LEU A 126 -7.68 11.81 20.43
N ARG A 127 -8.13 11.85 21.70
CA ARG A 127 -7.39 11.25 22.82
C ARG A 127 -7.21 9.74 22.66
N GLY A 128 -8.25 9.03 22.24
CA GLY A 128 -8.19 7.59 21.98
C GLY A 128 -7.25 7.22 20.83
N ALA A 129 -7.11 8.12 19.84
CA ALA A 129 -6.18 7.98 18.72
C ALA A 129 -4.77 8.53 19.02
N MET A 130 -4.52 9.05 20.23
CA MET A 130 -3.26 9.70 20.61
C MET A 130 -2.86 10.86 19.67
N LEU A 131 -3.85 11.59 19.15
CA LEU A 131 -3.66 12.74 18.27
C LEU A 131 -3.99 14.04 19.00
N THR A 132 -3.14 15.04 18.81
CA THR A 132 -3.39 16.41 19.28
C THR A 132 -4.03 17.25 18.18
N GLU A 133 -4.63 18.38 18.57
CA GLU A 133 -5.15 19.36 17.60
C GLU A 133 -4.02 19.93 16.73
N GLU A 134 -2.81 20.08 17.29
CA GLU A 134 -1.63 20.56 16.54
C GLU A 134 -1.20 19.55 15.46
N ASP A 135 -1.29 18.24 15.74
CA ASP A 135 -1.02 17.20 14.75
C ASP A 135 -2.01 17.32 13.57
N LEU A 136 -3.29 17.57 13.86
CA LEU A 136 -4.29 17.80 12.82
C LEU A 136 -4.00 19.07 12.02
N LYS A 137 -3.65 20.18 12.66
CA LYS A 137 -3.29 21.44 11.97
C LYS A 137 -2.04 21.28 11.11
N ALA A 138 -1.03 20.53 11.56
CA ALA A 138 0.13 20.21 10.75
C ALA A 138 -0.25 19.42 9.49
N ASN A 139 -1.10 18.39 9.62
CA ASN A 139 -1.62 17.64 8.48
C ASN A 139 -2.47 18.52 7.54
N LEU A 140 -3.23 19.46 8.11
CA LEU A 140 -4.08 20.40 7.38
C LEU A 140 -3.24 21.39 6.55
N ARG A 141 -2.17 21.95 7.12
CA ARG A 141 -1.19 22.77 6.40
C ARG A 141 -0.52 22.00 5.26
N ALA A 142 -0.12 20.76 5.53
CA ALA A 142 0.54 19.92 4.52
C ALA A 142 -0.37 19.58 3.33
N THR A 143 -1.67 19.39 3.57
CA THR A 143 -2.60 18.87 2.56
C THR A 143 -3.45 19.96 1.90
N LEU A 144 -3.98 20.89 2.70
CA LEU A 144 -4.92 21.93 2.27
C LEU A 144 -4.36 23.36 2.39
N GLN A 145 -3.12 23.52 2.87
CA GLN A 145 -2.45 24.82 3.02
C GLN A 145 -3.26 25.83 3.86
N THR A 146 -3.94 25.33 4.91
CA THR A 146 -4.75 26.14 5.83
C THR A 146 -4.57 25.66 7.27
N ASP A 147 -4.84 26.54 8.23
CA ASP A 147 -4.85 26.28 9.67
C ASP A 147 -6.26 26.25 10.28
N SER A 148 -7.30 26.53 9.49
CA SER A 148 -8.70 26.55 9.97
C SER A 148 -9.45 25.28 9.59
N PHE A 149 -10.19 24.74 10.56
CA PHE A 149 -11.11 23.60 10.40
C PHE A 149 -12.51 24.01 9.88
N ASP A 150 -12.81 25.30 9.76
CA ASP A 150 -14.17 25.81 9.53
C ASP A 150 -14.79 25.35 8.20
N ASP A 151 -13.96 25.14 7.18
CA ASP A 151 -14.39 24.71 5.84
C ASP A 151 -14.51 23.17 5.70
N LEU A 152 -14.32 22.41 6.79
CA LEU A 152 -14.29 20.95 6.76
C LEU A 152 -15.65 20.33 7.13
N GLY A 153 -16.07 19.35 6.33
CA GLY A 153 -17.24 18.53 6.59
C GLY A 153 -16.90 17.20 7.26
N ARG A 154 -15.66 16.71 7.12
CA ARG A 154 -15.19 15.47 7.77
C ARG A 154 -13.68 15.45 7.95
N VAL A 155 -13.24 14.87 9.06
CA VAL A 155 -11.82 14.53 9.33
C VAL A 155 -11.77 13.05 9.68
N VAL A 156 -11.00 12.26 8.93
CA VAL A 156 -10.94 10.81 9.10
C VAL A 156 -9.51 10.39 9.33
N LEU A 157 -9.26 9.66 10.42
CA LEU A 157 -8.05 8.88 10.60
C LEU A 157 -8.20 7.56 9.85
N GLU A 158 -7.43 7.41 8.78
CA GLU A 158 -7.42 6.24 7.92
C GLU A 158 -6.70 5.05 8.56
N ARG A 159 -6.88 3.86 7.96
CA ARG A 159 -6.33 2.59 8.43
C ARG A 159 -4.80 2.48 8.34
N ASP A 160 -4.18 3.33 7.54
CA ASP A 160 -2.73 3.46 7.42
C ASP A 160 -2.17 4.53 8.38
N GLY A 161 -3.03 5.15 9.21
CA GLY A 161 -2.66 6.21 10.16
C GLY A 161 -2.62 7.62 9.55
N LYS A 162 -2.92 7.79 8.25
CA LYS A 162 -3.00 9.11 7.65
C LYS A 162 -4.31 9.80 8.03
N VAL A 163 -4.28 11.12 8.09
CA VAL A 163 -5.49 11.93 8.30
C VAL A 163 -5.96 12.47 6.95
N THR A 164 -7.21 12.16 6.59
CA THR A 164 -7.88 12.70 5.41
C THR A 164 -8.86 13.80 5.82
N PHE A 165 -8.89 14.88 5.05
CA PHE A 165 -9.82 15.99 5.25
C PHE A 165 -10.79 16.09 4.06
N VAL A 166 -12.08 16.22 4.35
CA VAL A 166 -13.13 16.42 3.34
C VAL A 166 -13.76 17.78 3.59
N ARG A 167 -13.74 18.66 2.58
CA ARG A 167 -14.39 19.98 2.67
C ARG A 167 -15.91 19.83 2.71
N ALA A 168 -16.56 20.71 3.46
CA ALA A 168 -18.02 20.80 3.43
C ALA A 168 -18.47 21.16 2.00
N ALA A 169 -19.56 20.53 1.53
CA ALA A 169 -20.12 20.88 0.22
C ALA A 169 -20.58 22.34 0.28
N ARG A 170 -19.87 23.22 -0.44
CA ARG A 170 -20.29 24.60 -0.62
C ARG A 170 -21.61 24.57 -1.39
N ALA A 171 -22.64 25.28 -0.94
CA ALA A 171 -23.95 25.35 -1.60
C ALA A 171 -23.91 25.78 -3.09
N ASP A 172 -22.75 26.27 -3.55
CA ASP A 172 -22.51 26.77 -4.90
C ASP A 172 -21.56 25.88 -5.75
N GLN A 173 -21.20 24.68 -5.27
CA GLN A 173 -20.48 23.68 -6.08
C GLN A 173 -21.48 22.64 -6.61
N PRO A 174 -21.70 22.56 -7.93
CA PRO A 174 -22.49 21.49 -8.51
C PRO A 174 -21.85 20.16 -8.09
N ALA A 175 -22.66 19.25 -7.53
CA ALA A 175 -22.21 17.92 -7.13
C ALA A 175 -21.34 17.30 -8.23
N PRO A 176 -20.21 16.65 -7.89
CA PRO A 176 -19.44 15.91 -8.88
C PRO A 176 -20.41 14.97 -9.56
N ARG A 177 -20.64 15.16 -10.87
CA ARG A 177 -21.52 14.29 -11.64
C ARG A 177 -21.01 12.88 -11.43
N THR A 178 -21.72 12.12 -10.60
CA THR A 178 -21.59 10.67 -10.59
C THR A 178 -21.85 10.29 -12.03
N ALA A 179 -20.80 9.82 -12.73
CA ALA A 179 -20.91 9.39 -14.10
C ALA A 179 -21.72 8.09 -14.12
N THR A 180 -23.00 8.21 -13.85
CA THR A 180 -24.00 7.18 -14.06
C THR A 180 -24.17 7.09 -15.56
N GLY A 181 -23.47 6.13 -16.16
CA GLY A 181 -23.78 5.54 -17.45
C GLY A 181 -23.76 6.49 -18.64
N THR A 182 -22.62 6.60 -19.31
CA THR A 182 -22.61 6.63 -20.78
C THR A 182 -21.38 5.89 -21.25
N VAL A 183 -21.57 4.63 -21.62
CA VAL A 183 -20.65 3.91 -22.50
C VAL A 183 -20.55 4.76 -23.77
N ALA A 184 -19.40 5.38 -23.99
CA ALA A 184 -19.06 6.00 -25.25
C ALA A 184 -19.10 4.91 -26.33
N ARG A 185 -20.21 4.79 -27.06
CA ARG A 185 -20.18 4.14 -28.36
C ARG A 185 -19.33 5.03 -29.26
N GLY A 186 -18.26 4.43 -29.77
CA GLY A 186 -17.34 5.06 -30.69
C GLY A 186 -18.04 5.66 -31.91
N ASN A 187 -17.34 6.63 -32.48
CA ASN A 187 -17.61 7.40 -33.69
C ASN A 187 -18.40 8.69 -33.47
N GLY A 188 -17.64 9.75 -33.19
CA GLY A 188 -18.06 11.14 -33.18
C GLY A 188 -18.50 11.64 -34.55
N VAL A 189 -19.71 11.28 -34.95
CA VAL A 189 -20.42 11.94 -36.04
C VAL A 189 -21.70 12.54 -35.47
N PRO A 190 -21.86 13.87 -35.45
CA PRO A 190 -23.14 14.48 -35.07
C PRO A 190 -24.17 14.23 -36.18
N VAL A 191 -25.15 13.36 -35.90
CA VAL A 191 -26.30 13.15 -36.78
C VAL A 191 -27.30 14.30 -36.54
N ARG A 192 -27.43 15.15 -37.54
CA ARG A 192 -28.38 16.26 -37.60
C ARG A 192 -29.81 15.69 -37.68
N ALA A 193 -30.65 15.98 -36.68
CA ALA A 193 -32.05 15.60 -36.71
C ALA A 193 -32.76 16.35 -37.86
N SER A 194 -33.12 15.60 -38.90
CA SER A 194 -33.97 16.04 -40.02
C SER A 194 -35.44 15.96 -39.60
N GLY A 195 -36.23 16.91 -40.09
CA GLY A 195 -37.51 17.34 -39.51
C GLY A 195 -38.65 16.33 -39.55
N ALA A 196 -39.56 16.52 -38.59
CA ALA A 196 -40.92 16.01 -38.64
C ALA A 196 -41.81 17.10 -39.24
N GLN A 197 -42.22 16.89 -40.49
CA GLN A 197 -43.43 17.44 -41.05
C GLN A 197 -44.51 16.36 -40.99
N ARG A 198 -45.69 16.77 -40.51
CA ARG A 198 -46.99 16.09 -40.44
C ARG A 198 -47.32 15.40 -39.13
#